data_AF-A0A5C8KZA9-F1
#
_entry.id   AF-A0A5C8KZA9-F1
#
_cell.length_a   1.000
_cell.length_b   1.000
_cell.length_c   1.000
_cell.angle_alpha   90.00
_cell.angle_beta   90.00
_cell.angle_gamma   90.00
#
_symmetry.space_group_name_H-M   'P 1'
#
loop_
_entity.id
_entity.type
_entity.pdbx_description
1 polymer ?
#
loop_
_entity_poly.entity_id
_entity_poly.type
_entity_poly.pdbx_seq_one_letter_code
_entity_poly.pdbx_strand_id
1 'polypeptide(L)'
;MRWYGKVLGFIAGWLLMRHPAGGLIGLAIGHAFDAGWFFRKGPDPYKELGVSETASDAEVERAYRRLITQYHPDRLEGVAEELRKQAQERASSINRAYETIQKERRKPSKD
;
A
#
# COMPACT_ATOMS: atom_id res chain seq x y z
N MET A 1 -2.15 -19.57 -4.87
CA MET A 1 -2.25 -19.47 -6.34
C MET A 1 -3.38 -18.50 -6.68
N ARG A 2 -3.07 -17.31 -7.21
CA ARG A 2 -4.09 -16.32 -7.63
C ARG A 2 -4.26 -16.49 -9.14
N TRP A 3 -5.24 -17.29 -9.56
CA TRP A 3 -5.52 -17.57 -10.98
C TRP A 3 -6.81 -16.91 -11.48
N TYR A 4 -7.55 -16.28 -10.57
CA TYR A 4 -8.85 -15.67 -10.85
C TYR A 4 -8.75 -14.49 -11.83
N GLY A 5 -7.67 -13.71 -11.80
CA GLY A 5 -7.49 -12.59 -12.73
C GLY A 5 -7.38 -13.05 -14.19
N LYS A 6 -6.61 -14.11 -14.45
CA LYS A 6 -6.45 -14.68 -15.80
C LYS A 6 -7.75 -15.27 -16.35
N VAL A 7 -8.49 -16.01 -15.52
CA VAL A 7 -9.76 -16.65 -15.93
C VAL A 7 -10.84 -15.60 -16.16
N LEU A 8 -10.99 -14.65 -15.24
CA LEU A 8 -11.95 -13.55 -15.39
C LEU A 8 -11.60 -12.66 -16.59
N GLY A 9 -10.31 -12.35 -16.78
CA GLY A 9 -9.81 -11.57 -17.91
C GLY A 9 -10.09 -12.25 -19.25
N PHE A 10 -9.82 -13.55 -19.38
CA PHE A 10 -10.11 -14.32 -20.60
C PHE A 10 -11.61 -14.32 -20.94
N ILE A 11 -12.47 -14.61 -19.95
CA ILE A 11 -13.94 -14.68 -20.14
C ILE A 11 -14.49 -13.30 -20.51
N ALA A 12 -14.08 -12.24 -19.80
CA ALA A 12 -14.50 -10.88 -20.08
C ALA A 12 -14.01 -10.40 -21.46
N GLY A 13 -12.74 -10.67 -21.80
CA GLY A 13 -12.18 -10.32 -23.11
C GLY A 13 -12.87 -11.04 -24.27
N TRP A 14 -13.22 -12.32 -24.09
CA TRP A 14 -13.97 -13.10 -25.08
C TRP A 14 -15.40 -12.57 -25.27
N LEU A 15 -16.11 -12.30 -24.18
CA LEU A 15 -17.50 -11.83 -24.21
C LEU A 15 -17.63 -10.41 -24.79
N LEU A 16 -16.69 -9.52 -24.48
CA LEU A 16 -16.76 -8.11 -24.90
C LEU A 16 -16.49 -7.94 -26.39
N MET A 17 -15.50 -8.66 -26.93
CA MET A 17 -15.12 -8.58 -28.35
C MET A 17 -15.82 -9.64 -29.22
N ARG A 18 -16.55 -10.60 -28.61
CA ARG A 18 -17.20 -11.75 -29.28
C ARG A 18 -16.26 -12.46 -30.27
N HIS A 19 -14.95 -12.47 -29.97
CA HIS A 19 -13.91 -12.99 -30.86
C HIS A 19 -12.79 -13.66 -30.05
N PRO A 20 -12.20 -14.77 -30.53
CA PRO A 20 -11.13 -15.49 -29.82
C PRO A 20 -9.89 -14.66 -29.51
N ALA A 21 -9.55 -13.70 -30.38
CA ALA A 21 -8.46 -12.76 -30.12
C ALA A 21 -8.71 -11.89 -28.86
N GLY A 22 -9.97 -11.60 -28.52
CA GLY A 22 -10.33 -10.86 -27.31
C GLY A 22 -10.00 -11.63 -26.02
N GLY A 23 -10.11 -12.96 -26.04
CA GLY A 23 -9.71 -13.81 -24.92
C GLY A 23 -8.21 -13.76 -24.64
N LEU A 24 -7.37 -13.68 -25.68
CA LEU A 24 -5.91 -13.57 -25.52
C LEU A 24 -5.49 -12.23 -24.89
N ILE A 25 -6.10 -11.14 -25.33
CA ILE A 25 -5.90 -9.80 -24.75
C ILE A 25 -6.38 -9.79 -23.30
N GLY A 26 -7.56 -10.35 -23.05
CA GLY A 26 -8.12 -10.50 -21.71
C GLY A 26 -7.23 -11.31 -20.76
N LEU A 27 -6.62 -12.39 -21.25
CA LEU A 27 -5.69 -13.22 -20.48
C LEU A 27 -4.41 -12.46 -20.14
N ALA A 28 -3.86 -11.68 -21.07
CA ALA A 28 -2.69 -10.84 -20.82
C ALA A 28 -2.96 -9.75 -19.77
N ILE A 29 -4.12 -9.09 -19.86
CA ILE A 29 -4.57 -8.09 -18.87
C ILE A 29 -4.80 -8.74 -17.50
N GLY A 30 -5.49 -9.88 -17.46
CA GLY A 30 -5.71 -10.66 -16.25
C GLY A 30 -4.40 -11.13 -15.60
N HIS A 31 -3.40 -11.49 -16.40
CA HIS A 31 -2.06 -11.84 -15.93
C HIS A 31 -1.34 -10.63 -15.30
N ALA A 32 -1.42 -9.45 -15.93
CA ALA A 32 -0.85 -8.22 -15.38
C ALA A 32 -1.54 -7.78 -14.07
N PHE A 33 -2.86 -8.01 -13.95
CA PHE A 33 -3.63 -7.79 -12.72
C PHE A 33 -3.19 -8.75 -11.59
N ASP A 34 -3.06 -10.05 -11.89
CA ASP A 34 -2.58 -11.04 -10.90
C ASP A 34 -1.13 -10.78 -10.46
N ALA A 35 -0.28 -10.24 -11.34
CA ALA A 35 1.08 -9.81 -11.03
C ALA A 35 1.15 -8.51 -10.19
N GLY A 36 0.02 -7.82 -9.99
CA GLY A 36 -0.04 -6.58 -9.23
C GLY A 36 0.59 -5.38 -9.92
N TRP A 37 0.80 -5.45 -11.24
CA TRP A 37 1.40 -4.37 -12.05
C TRP A 37 0.58 -3.07 -11.96
N PHE A 38 -0.74 -3.18 -11.84
CA PHE A 38 -1.65 -2.05 -11.77
C PHE A 38 -1.78 -1.40 -10.39
N PHE A 39 -1.29 -2.02 -9.30
CA PHE A 39 -1.55 -1.57 -7.93
C PHE A 39 -0.29 -1.33 -7.09
N ARG A 40 0.86 -1.07 -7.72
CA ARG A 40 2.10 -0.82 -6.97
C ARG A 40 2.73 0.53 -7.25
N LYS A 41 2.14 1.56 -6.67
CA LYS A 41 2.91 2.55 -5.92
C LYS A 41 2.01 3.15 -4.84
N GLY A 42 2.08 2.58 -3.65
CA GLY A 42 1.54 3.25 -2.46
C GLY A 42 2.33 4.53 -2.19
N PRO A 43 1.84 5.41 -1.30
CA PRO A 43 2.63 6.55 -0.82
C PRO A 43 4.00 6.08 -0.33
N ASP A 44 5.02 6.88 -0.63
CA ASP A 44 6.39 6.64 -0.24
C ASP A 44 6.49 6.61 1.29
N PRO A 45 6.82 5.47 1.91
CA PRO A 45 6.73 5.32 3.35
C PRO A 45 7.79 6.15 4.09
N TYR A 46 8.95 6.42 3.46
CA TYR A 46 9.99 7.26 4.04
C TYR A 46 9.55 8.72 4.07
N LYS A 47 8.89 9.18 3.00
CA LYS A 47 8.27 10.52 2.96
C LYS A 47 7.13 10.65 3.96
N GLU A 48 6.31 9.62 4.15
CA GLU A 48 5.22 9.65 5.14
C GLU A 48 5.74 9.80 6.58
N LEU A 49 6.91 9.22 6.89
CA LEU A 49 7.60 9.43 8.18
C LEU A 49 8.48 10.69 8.21
N GLY A 50 8.67 11.37 7.07
CA GLY A 50 9.52 12.56 6.96
C GLY A 50 11.01 12.26 7.14
N VAL A 51 11.47 11.08 6.76
CA VAL A 51 12.87 10.63 6.86
C VAL A 51 13.44 10.29 5.49
N SER A 52 14.77 10.27 5.38
CA SER A 52 15.45 9.79 4.16
C SER A 52 15.28 8.28 4.00
N GLU A 53 15.28 7.79 2.76
CA GLU A 53 15.38 6.34 2.46
C GLU A 53 16.66 5.73 3.07
N THR A 54 17.72 6.54 3.19
CA THR A 54 19.01 6.16 3.79
C THR A 54 19.06 6.31 5.31
N ALA A 55 17.96 6.72 5.97
CA ALA A 55 17.92 6.90 7.41
C ALA A 55 18.18 5.57 8.14
N SER A 56 18.91 5.63 9.25
CA SER A 56 19.13 4.47 10.12
C SER A 56 17.82 3.98 10.76
N ASP A 57 17.77 2.71 11.18
CA ASP A 57 16.59 2.16 11.87
C ASP A 57 16.21 2.97 13.11
N ALA A 58 17.20 3.48 13.84
CA ALA A 58 16.99 4.32 15.01
C ALA A 58 16.33 5.68 14.66
N GLU A 59 16.67 6.27 13.50
CA GLU A 59 16.03 7.50 13.03
C GLU A 59 14.59 7.26 12.59
N VAL A 60 14.34 6.15 11.89
CA VAL A 60 12.99 5.72 11.49
C VAL A 60 12.11 5.51 12.72
N GLU A 61 12.62 4.79 13.73
CA GLU A 61 11.89 4.53 14.98
C GLU A 61 11.61 5.83 15.76
N ARG A 62 12.60 6.73 15.83
CA ARG A 62 12.43 8.03 16.49
C ARG A 62 11.36 8.88 15.81
N ALA A 63 11.36 8.93 14.47
CA ALA A 63 10.36 9.65 13.70
C ALA A 63 8.96 9.06 13.92
N TYR A 64 8.83 7.73 13.88
CA TYR A 64 7.59 7.03 14.17
C TYR A 64 7.02 7.38 15.55
N ARG A 65 7.83 7.25 16.61
CA ARG A 65 7.41 7.56 17.99
C ARG A 65 6.96 9.03 18.13
N ARG A 66 7.66 9.97 17.49
CA ARG A 66 7.30 11.39 17.48
C ARG A 66 5.93 11.62 16.86
N LEU A 67 5.69 11.03 15.68
CA LEU A 67 4.45 11.23 14.93
C LEU A 67 3.25 10.60 15.63
N ILE A 68 3.37 9.37 16.16
CA ILE A 68 2.27 8.73 16.91
C ILE A 68 1.90 9.52 18.16
N THR A 69 2.90 10.10 18.84
CA THR A 69 2.66 10.97 20.01
C THR A 69 1.90 12.24 19.62
N GLN A 70 2.15 12.77 18.42
CA GLN A 70 1.48 13.98 17.91
C GLN A 70 0.03 13.73 17.51
N TYR A 71 -0.25 12.58 16.89
CA TYR A 71 -1.57 12.24 16.36
C TYR A 71 -2.37 11.28 17.27
N HIS A 72 -1.97 11.11 18.53
CA HIS A 72 -2.66 10.19 19.45
C HIS A 72 -4.11 10.65 19.73
N PRO A 73 -5.13 9.79 19.51
CA PRO A 73 -6.54 10.17 19.67
C PRO A 73 -6.91 10.58 21.10
N ASP A 74 -6.20 10.09 22.12
CA ASP A 74 -6.43 10.48 23.53
C ASP A 74 -6.09 11.94 23.79
N ARG A 75 -5.22 12.58 23.00
CA ARG A 75 -4.94 14.02 23.13
C ARG A 75 -6.05 14.90 22.56
N LEU A 76 -7.09 14.27 22.01
CA LEU A 76 -8.18 14.91 21.28
C LEU A 76 -9.53 14.67 21.97
N GLU A 77 -9.55 14.39 23.27
CA GLU A 77 -10.78 14.41 24.07
C GLU A 77 -11.40 15.82 24.08
N GLY A 78 -12.63 15.95 23.59
CA GLY A 78 -13.37 17.21 23.53
C GLY A 78 -13.25 18.04 22.24
N VAL A 79 -12.43 17.63 21.27
CA VAL A 79 -12.43 18.26 19.92
C VAL A 79 -13.46 17.65 18.98
N ALA A 80 -13.85 18.42 17.98
CA ALA A 80 -14.79 18.04 16.94
C ALA A 80 -14.44 16.66 16.33
N GLU A 81 -15.47 15.86 16.06
CA GLU A 81 -15.36 14.49 15.53
C GLU A 81 -14.50 14.41 14.26
N GLU A 82 -14.58 15.44 13.41
CA GLU A 82 -13.78 15.56 12.19
C GLU A 82 -12.26 15.59 12.48
N LEU A 83 -11.82 16.29 13.53
CA LEU A 83 -10.41 16.35 13.91
C LEU A 83 -9.92 15.01 14.46
N ARG A 84 -10.78 14.29 15.21
CA ARG A 84 -10.47 12.94 15.70
C ARG A 84 -10.29 11.97 14.53
N LYS A 85 -11.17 12.05 13.53
CA LYS A 85 -11.09 11.24 12.32
C LYS A 85 -9.81 11.52 11.53
N GLN A 86 -9.46 12.78 11.33
CA GLN A 86 -8.21 13.17 10.65
C GLN A 86 -6.97 12.67 11.39
N ALA A 87 -6.95 12.78 12.73
CA ALA A 87 -5.84 12.26 13.52
C ALA A 87 -5.73 10.73 13.44
N GLN A 88 -6.86 10.01 13.46
CA GLN A 88 -6.89 8.56 13.29
C GLN A 88 -6.39 8.14 11.90
N GLU A 89 -6.81 8.84 10.86
CA GLU A 89 -6.34 8.59 9.49
C GLU A 89 -4.82 8.81 9.38
N ARG A 90 -4.30 9.90 9.97
CA ARG A 90 -2.86 10.16 10.02
C ARG A 90 -2.09 9.09 10.77
N ALA A 91 -2.54 8.72 11.97
CA ALA A 91 -1.93 7.66 12.76
C ALA A 91 -1.92 6.32 12.01
N SER A 92 -3.00 6.00 11.28
CA SER A 92 -3.08 4.81 10.43
C SER A 92 -2.05 4.82 9.30
N SER A 93 -1.89 5.96 8.61
CA SER A 93 -0.87 6.11 7.55
C SER A 93 0.55 5.98 8.09
N ILE A 94 0.84 6.57 9.25
CA ILE A 94 2.13 6.46 9.94
C ILE A 94 2.45 5.00 10.30
N ASN A 95 1.49 4.27 10.86
CA ASN A 95 1.64 2.85 11.18
C ASN A 95 1.94 2.02 9.92
N ARG A 96 1.19 2.24 8.83
CA ARG A 96 1.40 1.54 7.55
C ARG A 96 2.78 1.83 6.95
N ALA A 97 3.24 3.08 7.01
CA ALA A 97 4.55 3.47 6.53
C ALA A 97 5.66 2.77 7.31
N TYR A 98 5.59 2.79 8.64
CA TYR A 98 6.55 2.12 9.50
C TYR A 98 6.59 0.61 9.26
N GLU A 99 5.44 -0.05 9.17
CA GLU A 99 5.36 -1.47 8.83
C GLU A 99 5.96 -1.80 7.47
N THR A 100 5.75 -0.93 6.47
CA THR A 100 6.28 -1.11 5.12
C THR A 100 7.80 -1.07 5.15
N ILE A 101 8.37 -0.06 5.81
CA ILE A 101 9.83 0.08 5.97
C ILE A 101 10.41 -1.13 6.70
N GLN A 102 9.78 -1.56 7.81
CA GLN A 102 10.23 -2.75 8.52
C GLN A 102 10.19 -4.01 7.65
N LYS A 103 9.12 -4.21 6.85
CA LYS A 103 9.01 -5.35 5.93
C LYS A 103 10.04 -5.29 4.81
N GLU A 104 10.34 -4.11 4.29
CA GLU A 104 11.36 -3.89 3.26
C GLU A 104 12.76 -4.21 3.80
N ARG A 105 13.10 -3.73 5.00
CA ARG A 105 14.41 -3.96 5.63
C ARG A 105 14.59 -5.37 6.19
N ARG A 106 13.50 -6.03 6.60
CA ARG A 106 13.54 -7.41 7.14
C ARG A 106 13.61 -8.49 6.07
N LYS A 107 13.25 -8.20 4.81
CA LYS A 107 13.43 -9.20 3.74
C LYS A 107 14.92 -9.50 3.61
N PRO A 108 15.37 -10.76 3.75
CA PRO A 108 16.76 -11.08 3.45
C PRO A 108 17.01 -10.65 2.01
N SER A 109 18.10 -9.91 1.78
CA SER A 109 18.61 -9.69 0.43
C SER A 109 18.72 -11.06 -0.21
N LYS A 110 17.94 -11.29 -1.27
CA LYS A 110 18.20 -12.44 -2.14
C LYS A 110 19.42 -12.05 -2.96
N ASP A 111 20.60 -12.31 -2.37
CA ASP A 111 21.84 -12.48 -3.11
C ASP A 111 21.81 -13.82 -3.86
#